data_AF-A0A7S2HCE4-F1
#
_entry.id   AF-A0A7S2HCE4-F1
#
_cell.length_a   1.000
_cell.length_b   1.000
_cell.length_c   1.000
_cell.angle_alpha   90.00
_cell.angle_beta   90.00
_cell.angle_gamma   90.00
#
_symmetry.space_group_name_H-M   'P 1'
#
loop_
_entity.id
_entity.type
_entity.pdbx_description
1 polymer ?
#
loop_
_entity_poly.entity_id
_entity_poly.type
_entity_poly.pdbx_seq_one_letter_code
_entity_poly.pdbx_strand_id
1 'polypeptide(L)'
;MGQIDRQLLQKRIVVDRAQRAAFEHATSCRVANIVGPPGTGKSFAGSELACAILIATQEKLLVMCYTNHALDQFLCHLLDQNEQRIVRIGGKSKEARLDRFSLYNLKRTINEARDGPTKKRVWELHHELEEVRESLHKQCLEICNANDLKWPQLHEHLEVEDPVALKQLSVPADSTGD
;
A
#
# COMPACT_ATOMS: atom_id res chain seq x y z
N MET A 1 -11.67 -9.38 -37.69
CA MET A 1 -11.18 -8.19 -38.45
C MET A 1 -12.18 -7.04 -38.42
N GLY A 2 -13.43 -7.20 -38.90
CA GLY A 2 -14.36 -6.07 -39.05
C GLY A 2 -14.88 -5.35 -37.77
N GLN A 3 -14.63 -5.89 -36.58
CA GLN A 3 -15.13 -5.31 -35.31
C GLN A 3 -14.12 -4.34 -34.67
N ILE A 4 -12.82 -4.62 -34.83
CA ILE A 4 -11.71 -3.77 -34.36
C ILE A 4 -11.61 -2.52 -35.23
N ASP A 5 -11.66 -2.69 -36.56
CA ASP A 5 -11.67 -1.55 -37.50
C ASP A 5 -12.88 -0.62 -37.26
N ARG A 6 -14.06 -1.17 -36.94
CA ARG A 6 -15.26 -0.36 -36.68
C ARG A 6 -15.14 0.50 -35.42
N GLN A 7 -14.46 0.01 -34.38
CA GLN A 7 -14.29 0.75 -33.12
C GLN A 7 -13.15 1.78 -33.22
N LEU A 8 -12.09 1.47 -33.97
CA LEU A 8 -11.04 2.43 -34.32
C LEU A 8 -11.53 3.54 -35.26
N LEU A 9 -12.60 3.31 -36.03
CA LEU A 9 -13.26 4.36 -36.83
C LEU A 9 -14.19 5.26 -36.00
N GLN A 10 -14.73 4.78 -34.87
CA GLN A 10 -15.60 5.56 -34.00
C GLN A 10 -14.85 6.62 -33.20
N LYS A 11 -13.62 6.33 -32.77
CA LYS A 11 -12.66 7.37 -32.36
C LYS A 11 -11.97 7.84 -33.62
N ARG A 12 -12.10 9.10 -34.04
CA ARG A 12 -11.38 9.64 -35.22
C ARG A 12 -9.86 9.69 -34.97
N ILE A 13 -9.19 8.55 -34.90
CA ILE A 13 -7.75 8.44 -34.73
C ILE A 13 -7.14 8.66 -36.11
N VAL A 14 -6.54 9.82 -36.31
CA VAL A 14 -5.79 10.12 -37.54
C VAL A 14 -4.44 9.43 -37.42
N VAL A 15 -4.36 8.19 -37.90
CA VAL A 15 -3.10 7.45 -38.07
C VAL A 15 -2.57 7.64 -39.48
N ASP A 16 -1.26 7.87 -39.60
CA ASP A 16 -0.61 7.88 -40.90
C ASP A 16 -0.56 6.47 -41.51
N ARG A 17 -0.18 6.39 -42.79
CA ARG A 17 -0.14 5.12 -43.52
C ARG A 17 0.80 4.09 -42.88
N ALA A 18 1.95 4.52 -42.35
CA ALA A 18 2.92 3.64 -41.73
C ALA A 18 2.43 3.15 -40.36
N GLN A 19 1.80 4.00 -39.56
CA GLN A 19 1.16 3.62 -38.30
C GLN A 19 0.03 2.62 -38.51
N ARG A 20 -0.80 2.82 -39.55
CA ARG A 20 -1.85 1.85 -39.92
C ARG A 20 -1.26 0.49 -40.32
N ALA A 21 -0.24 0.49 -41.17
CA ALA A 21 0.45 -0.75 -41.56
C ALA A 21 1.08 -1.46 -40.35
N ALA A 22 1.67 -0.71 -39.42
CA ALA A 22 2.22 -1.27 -38.18
C ALA A 22 1.12 -1.90 -37.30
N PHE A 23 -0.05 -1.28 -37.24
CA PHE A 23 -1.19 -1.79 -36.49
C PHE A 23 -1.75 -3.09 -37.10
N GLU A 24 -1.97 -3.10 -38.42
CA GLU A 24 -2.40 -4.30 -39.15
C GLU A 24 -1.40 -5.46 -39.00
N HIS A 25 -0.10 -5.15 -39.08
CA HIS A 25 0.96 -6.14 -38.89
C HIS A 25 0.95 -6.70 -37.45
N ALA A 26 0.87 -5.84 -36.45
CA ALA A 26 0.89 -6.26 -35.04
C ALA A 26 -0.35 -7.06 -34.62
N THR A 27 -1.51 -6.80 -35.24
CA THR A 27 -2.74 -7.55 -34.96
C THR A 27 -2.86 -8.86 -35.75
N SER A 28 -2.07 -9.03 -36.81
CA SER A 28 -2.10 -10.22 -37.68
C SER A 28 -1.02 -11.24 -37.36
N CYS A 29 -0.05 -10.89 -36.52
CA CYS A 29 1.10 -11.74 -36.20
C CYS A 29 1.18 -12.01 -34.70
N ARG A 30 1.67 -13.21 -34.33
CA ARG A 30 1.93 -13.54 -32.92
C ARG A 30 3.08 -12.72 -32.32
N VAL A 31 4.01 -12.30 -33.17
CA VAL A 31 5.15 -11.44 -32.83
C VAL A 31 5.29 -10.43 -33.95
N ALA A 32 5.38 -9.15 -33.59
CA ALA A 32 5.60 -8.05 -34.52
C ALA A 32 6.64 -7.09 -33.97
N ASN A 33 7.52 -6.61 -34.85
CA ASN A 33 8.53 -5.61 -34.52
C ASN A 33 8.18 -4.30 -35.23
N ILE A 34 7.85 -3.25 -34.46
CA ILE A 34 7.52 -1.93 -34.99
C ILE A 34 8.71 -1.01 -34.77
N VAL A 35 9.33 -0.57 -35.87
CA VAL A 35 10.50 0.31 -35.87
C VAL A 35 10.16 1.64 -36.52
N GLY A 36 10.68 2.73 -35.96
CA GLY A 36 10.52 4.07 -36.52
C GLY A 36 11.54 5.05 -35.94
N PRO A 37 11.98 6.07 -36.71
CA PRO A 37 12.86 7.15 -36.23
C PRO A 37 12.37 7.83 -34.93
N PRO A 38 13.22 8.55 -34.18
CA PRO A 38 12.75 9.34 -33.05
C PRO A 38 11.67 10.34 -33.49
N GLY A 39 10.63 10.51 -32.66
CA GLY A 39 9.50 11.41 -32.96
C GLY A 39 8.39 10.85 -33.84
N THR A 40 8.49 9.63 -34.39
CA THR A 40 7.45 9.06 -35.28
C THR A 40 6.23 8.47 -34.58
N GLY A 41 5.93 8.91 -33.36
CA GLY A 41 4.71 8.49 -32.65
C GLY A 41 4.64 7.00 -32.28
N LYS A 42 5.77 6.29 -32.13
CA LYS A 42 5.77 4.85 -31.74
C LYS A 42 5.02 4.60 -30.44
N SER A 43 5.20 5.47 -29.44
CA SER A 43 4.49 5.36 -28.16
C SER A 43 2.98 5.49 -28.36
N PHE A 44 2.55 6.44 -29.19
CA PHE A 44 1.14 6.64 -29.54
C PHE A 44 0.59 5.42 -30.29
N ALA A 45 1.27 4.92 -31.31
CA ALA A 45 0.85 3.72 -32.03
C ALA A 45 0.76 2.50 -31.11
N GLY A 46 1.70 2.35 -30.17
CA GLY A 46 1.70 1.26 -29.20
C GLY A 46 0.56 1.37 -28.18
N SER A 47 0.24 2.58 -27.71
CA SER A 47 -0.86 2.79 -26.76
C SER A 47 -2.23 2.63 -27.43
N GLU A 48 -2.39 3.06 -28.68
CA GLU A 48 -3.61 2.80 -29.46
C GLU A 48 -3.78 1.30 -29.75
N LEU A 49 -2.69 0.58 -30.07
CA LEU A 49 -2.72 -0.88 -30.21
C LEU A 49 -3.13 -1.57 -28.91
N ALA A 50 -2.57 -1.16 -27.78
CA ALA A 50 -2.96 -1.70 -26.48
C ALA A 50 -4.44 -1.42 -26.17
N CYS A 51 -4.92 -0.20 -26.42
CA CYS A 51 -6.34 0.13 -26.28
C CYS A 51 -7.23 -0.78 -27.12
N ALA A 52 -6.88 -0.99 -28.39
CA ALA A 52 -7.66 -1.85 -29.27
C ALA A 52 -7.70 -3.31 -28.79
N ILE A 53 -6.58 -3.85 -28.30
CA ILE A 53 -6.52 -5.20 -27.74
C ILE A 53 -7.40 -5.30 -26.48
N LEU A 54 -7.33 -4.31 -25.59
CA LEU A 54 -8.13 -4.26 -24.36
C LEU A 54 -9.63 -4.10 -24.60
N ILE A 55 -10.03 -3.47 -25.72
CA ILE A 55 -11.43 -3.36 -26.13
C ILE A 55 -11.90 -4.65 -26.78
N ALA A 56 -11.07 -5.26 -27.63
CA ALA A 56 -11.42 -6.44 -28.41
C ALA A 56 -11.40 -7.74 -27.59
N THR A 57 -10.72 -7.75 -26.44
CA THR A 57 -10.49 -8.96 -25.64
C THR A 57 -10.73 -8.69 -24.14
N GLN A 58 -10.87 -9.76 -23.35
CA GLN A 58 -10.86 -9.68 -21.87
C GLN A 58 -9.50 -10.07 -21.29
N GLU A 59 -8.47 -10.16 -22.14
CA GLU A 59 -7.14 -10.61 -21.76
C GLU A 59 -6.39 -9.53 -20.97
N LYS A 60 -5.40 -9.98 -20.19
CA LYS A 60 -4.50 -9.08 -19.47
C LYS A 60 -3.31 -8.72 -20.34
N LEU A 61 -3.03 -7.42 -20.46
CA LEU A 61 -1.91 -6.91 -21.23
C LEU A 61 -0.72 -6.60 -20.31
N LEU A 62 0.45 -7.20 -20.60
CA LEU A 62 1.71 -6.88 -19.92
C LEU A 62 2.47 -5.83 -20.74
N VAL A 63 2.62 -4.63 -20.19
CA VAL A 63 3.45 -3.56 -20.77
C VAL A 63 4.80 -3.55 -20.07
N MET A 64 5.88 -3.60 -20.86
CA MET A 64 7.25 -3.48 -20.35
C MET A 64 7.97 -2.35 -21.06
N CYS A 65 8.68 -1.52 -20.31
CA CYS A 65 9.52 -0.44 -20.85
C CYS A 65 10.86 -0.42 -20.11
N TYR A 66 11.91 0.04 -20.79
CA TYR A 66 13.25 0.13 -20.19
C TYR A 66 13.34 1.18 -19.08
N THR A 67 12.58 2.28 -19.19
CA THR A 67 12.59 3.37 -18.20
C THR A 67 11.21 3.58 -17.60
N ASN A 68 11.18 4.03 -16.33
CA ASN A 68 9.93 4.43 -15.66
C ASN A 68 9.24 5.56 -16.43
N HIS A 69 9.98 6.51 -16.98
CA HIS A 69 9.39 7.63 -17.72
C HIS A 69 8.60 7.16 -18.96
N ALA A 70 9.17 6.22 -19.73
CA ALA A 70 8.48 5.67 -20.90
C ALA A 70 7.24 4.86 -20.50
N LEU A 71 7.34 4.06 -19.43
CA LEU A 71 6.20 3.33 -18.87
C LEU A 71 5.10 4.31 -18.41
N ASP A 72 5.47 5.34 -17.66
CA ASP A 72 4.54 6.30 -17.09
C ASP A 72 3.78 7.07 -18.18
N GLN A 73 4.46 7.53 -19.23
CA GLN A 73 3.82 8.15 -20.39
C GLN A 73 2.84 7.20 -21.09
N PHE A 74 3.23 5.93 -21.28
CA PHE A 74 2.37 4.93 -21.89
C PHE A 74 1.10 4.69 -21.06
N LEU A 75 1.24 4.53 -19.74
CA LEU A 75 0.11 4.31 -18.84
C LEU A 75 -0.79 5.55 -18.75
N CYS A 76 -0.23 6.76 -18.71
CA CYS A 76 -1.01 8.00 -18.76
C CYS A 76 -1.88 8.08 -20.02
N HIS A 77 -1.36 7.65 -21.18
CA HIS A 77 -2.18 7.58 -22.41
C HIS A 77 -3.34 6.60 -22.26
N LEU A 78 -3.12 5.42 -21.66
CA LEU A 78 -4.23 4.48 -21.38
C LEU A 78 -5.28 5.09 -20.43
N LEU A 79 -4.84 5.84 -19.41
CA LEU A 79 -5.73 6.57 -18.52
C LEU A 79 -6.54 7.63 -19.26
N ASP A 80 -5.93 8.36 -20.21
CA ASP A 80 -6.61 9.34 -21.07
C ASP A 80 -7.68 8.68 -21.94
N GLN A 81 -7.52 7.39 -22.25
CA GLN A 81 -8.52 6.57 -22.93
C GLN A 81 -9.56 5.93 -21.99
N ASN A 82 -9.61 6.37 -20.73
CA ASN A 82 -10.49 5.89 -19.66
C ASN A 82 -10.25 4.45 -19.19
N GLU A 83 -9.10 3.84 -19.48
CA GLU A 83 -8.77 2.55 -18.86
C GLU A 83 -8.40 2.75 -17.38
N GLN A 84 -9.08 2.07 -16.48
CA GLN A 84 -8.88 2.19 -15.02
C GLN A 84 -8.35 0.89 -14.40
N ARG A 85 -8.30 -0.21 -15.15
CA ARG A 85 -7.86 -1.53 -14.68
C ARG A 85 -6.36 -1.68 -14.89
N ILE A 86 -5.60 -0.76 -14.31
CA ILE A 86 -4.14 -0.69 -14.43
C ILE A 86 -3.48 -1.04 -13.09
N VAL A 87 -2.45 -1.89 -13.15
CA VAL A 87 -1.53 -2.12 -12.03
C VAL A 87 -0.12 -1.78 -12.50
N ARG A 88 0.45 -0.72 -11.94
CA ARG A 88 1.82 -0.28 -12.21
C ARG A 88 2.78 -0.94 -11.24
N ILE A 89 3.78 -1.63 -11.76
CA ILE A 89 4.83 -2.31 -10.99
C ILE A 89 6.16 -1.60 -11.24
N GLY A 90 6.89 -1.28 -10.18
CA GLY A 90 8.20 -0.64 -10.26
C GLY A 90 8.42 0.43 -9.19
N GLY A 91 9.48 1.22 -9.37
CA GLY A 91 9.84 2.31 -8.48
C GLY A 91 8.88 3.51 -8.55
N LYS A 92 9.21 4.58 -7.83
CA LYS A 92 8.38 5.79 -7.74
C LYS A 92 8.12 6.43 -9.12
N SER A 93 6.88 6.82 -9.40
CA SER A 93 6.50 7.63 -10.57
C SER A 93 6.68 9.11 -10.27
N LYS A 94 6.91 9.93 -11.30
CA LYS A 94 6.74 11.39 -11.20
C LYS A 94 5.31 11.83 -11.56
N GLU A 95 4.51 10.94 -12.14
CA GLU A 95 3.13 11.20 -12.54
C GLU A 95 2.16 10.87 -11.40
N ALA A 96 1.65 11.91 -10.72
CA ALA A 96 0.73 11.74 -9.59
C ALA A 96 -0.54 10.96 -9.96
N ARG A 97 -0.98 11.05 -11.23
CA ARG A 97 -2.12 10.30 -11.76
C ARG A 97 -1.95 8.79 -11.62
N LEU A 98 -0.71 8.30 -11.60
CA LEU A 98 -0.36 6.88 -11.50
C LEU A 98 -0.28 6.38 -10.06
N ASP A 99 -0.33 7.26 -9.06
CA ASP A 99 -0.14 6.87 -7.66
C ASP A 99 -1.20 5.86 -7.20
N ARG A 100 -2.47 6.06 -7.59
CA ARG A 100 -3.56 5.12 -7.24
C ARG A 100 -3.47 3.77 -7.94
N PHE A 101 -2.66 3.66 -9.00
CA PHE A 101 -2.46 2.43 -9.76
C PHE A 101 -1.15 1.72 -9.39
N SER A 102 -0.30 2.37 -8.60
CA SER A 102 0.94 1.78 -8.10
C SER A 102 0.65 0.60 -7.19
N LEU A 103 1.23 -0.57 -7.50
CA LEU A 103 1.09 -1.77 -6.67
C LEU A 103 1.52 -1.53 -5.22
N TYR A 104 2.55 -0.69 -5.01
CA TYR A 104 3.00 -0.30 -3.68
C TYR A 104 1.90 0.43 -2.90
N ASN A 105 1.29 1.45 -3.51
CA ASN A 105 0.23 2.23 -2.86
C ASN A 105 -1.05 1.40 -2.66
N LEU A 106 -1.41 0.56 -3.63
CA LEU A 106 -2.54 -0.36 -3.51
C LEU A 106 -2.37 -1.30 -2.31
N LYS A 107 -1.20 -1.92 -2.16
CA LYS A 107 -0.89 -2.77 -0.99
C LYS A 107 -0.93 -1.98 0.30
N ARG A 108 -0.37 -0.77 0.32
CA ARG A 108 -0.39 0.10 1.51
C ARG A 108 -1.81 0.41 1.94
N THR A 109 -2.67 0.85 1.02
CA THR A 109 -4.09 1.15 1.32
C THR A 109 -4.84 -0.08 1.82
N ILE A 110 -4.61 -1.26 1.24
CA ILE A 110 -5.23 -2.51 1.72
C ILE A 110 -4.76 -2.83 3.14
N ASN A 111 -3.46 -2.71 3.42
CA ASN A 111 -2.91 -2.98 4.73
C ASN A 111 -3.39 -1.95 5.77
N GLU A 112 -3.47 -0.67 5.40
CA GLU A 112 -4.01 0.39 6.26
C GLU A 112 -5.49 0.15 6.57
N ALA A 113 -6.29 -0.26 5.59
CA ALA A 113 -7.69 -0.60 5.81
C ALA A 113 -7.86 -1.82 6.72
N ARG A 114 -7.00 -2.85 6.55
CA ARG A 114 -7.06 -4.09 7.34
C ARG A 114 -6.54 -3.89 8.77
N ASP A 115 -5.40 -3.22 8.91
CA ASP A 115 -4.67 -3.13 10.18
C ASP A 115 -4.98 -1.84 10.96
N GLY A 116 -5.70 -0.89 10.35
CA GLY A 116 -6.06 0.40 10.93
C GLY A 116 -6.81 0.28 12.27
N PRO A 117 -7.89 -0.51 12.37
CA PRO A 117 -8.60 -0.72 13.63
C PRO A 117 -7.71 -1.33 14.72
N THR A 118 -6.88 -2.30 14.37
CA THR A 118 -5.95 -2.96 15.30
C THR A 118 -4.90 -1.98 15.81
N LYS A 119 -4.29 -1.17 14.92
CA LYS A 119 -3.32 -0.14 15.32
C LYS A 119 -3.94 0.90 16.24
N LYS A 120 -5.18 1.34 15.94
CA LYS A 120 -5.92 2.27 16.80
C LYS A 120 -6.17 1.67 18.17
N ARG A 121 -6.62 0.40 18.24
CA ARG A 121 -6.87 -0.28 19.51
C ARG A 121 -5.60 -0.45 20.34
N VAL A 122 -4.47 -0.80 19.71
CA VAL A 122 -3.18 -0.88 20.40
C VAL A 122 -2.77 0.47 20.99
N TRP A 123 -2.97 1.56 20.24
CA TRP A 123 -2.68 2.90 20.73
C TRP A 123 -3.58 3.28 21.92
N GLU A 124 -4.88 3.01 21.85
CA GLU A 124 -5.82 3.25 22.95
C GLU A 124 -5.43 2.47 24.21
N LEU A 125 -5.15 1.17 24.07
CA LEU A 125 -4.72 0.31 25.19
C LEU A 125 -3.42 0.80 25.82
N HIS A 126 -2.47 1.26 25.00
CA HIS A 126 -1.24 1.85 25.52
C HIS A 126 -1.53 3.13 26.29
N HIS A 127 -2.45 3.96 25.83
CA HIS A 127 -2.81 5.19 26.54
C HIS A 127 -3.51 4.89 27.87
N GLU A 128 -4.47 3.97 27.89
CA GLU A 128 -5.13 3.48 29.11
C GLU A 128 -4.10 2.94 30.12
N LEU A 129 -3.11 2.15 29.65
CA LEU A 129 -2.04 1.62 30.51
C LEU A 129 -1.19 2.75 31.13
N GLU A 130 -0.85 3.77 30.35
CA GLU A 130 -0.06 4.91 30.82
C GLU A 130 -0.83 5.74 31.86
N GLU A 131 -2.12 5.98 31.66
CA GLU A 131 -2.97 6.67 32.64
C GLU A 131 -3.05 5.89 33.96
N VAL A 132 -3.26 4.57 33.89
CA VAL A 132 -3.27 3.72 35.09
C VAL A 132 -1.92 3.75 35.79
N ARG A 133 -0.82 3.68 35.03
CA ARG A 133 0.55 3.74 35.58
C ARG A 133 0.81 5.06 36.30
N GLU A 134 0.43 6.19 35.70
CA GLU A 134 0.60 7.51 36.30
C GLU A 134 -0.24 7.68 37.58
N SER A 135 -1.49 7.21 37.55
CA SER A 135 -2.36 7.22 38.73
C SER A 135 -1.77 6.38 39.86
N LEU A 136 -1.33 5.16 39.57
CA LEU A 136 -0.70 4.27 40.56
C LEU A 136 0.57 4.90 41.12
N HIS A 137 1.42 5.46 40.26
CA HIS A 137 2.66 6.12 40.69
C HIS A 137 2.38 7.28 41.64
N LYS A 138 1.38 8.11 41.35
CA LYS A 138 0.96 9.22 42.20
C LYS A 138 0.47 8.73 43.57
N GLN A 139 -0.37 7.70 43.62
CA GLN A 139 -0.87 7.14 44.88
C GLN A 139 0.27 6.54 45.72
N CYS A 140 1.21 5.83 45.09
CA CYS A 140 2.39 5.32 45.79
C CYS A 140 3.23 6.45 46.39
N LEU A 141 3.43 7.56 45.65
CA LEU A 141 4.14 8.73 46.19
C LEU A 141 3.39 9.36 47.38
N GLU A 142 2.06 9.45 47.32
CA GLU A 142 1.25 9.94 48.43
C GLU A 142 1.40 9.04 49.67
N ILE A 143 1.39 7.71 49.51
CA ILE A 143 1.62 6.75 50.60
C ILE A 143 3.04 6.88 51.16
N CYS A 144 4.07 6.96 50.31
CA CYS A 144 5.45 7.13 50.76
C CYS A 144 5.65 8.43 51.57
N ASN A 145 4.87 9.48 51.26
CA ASN A 145 4.94 10.76 51.95
C ASN A 145 4.02 10.84 53.18
N ALA A 146 3.03 9.95 53.29
CA ALA A 146 2.15 9.84 54.45
C ALA A 146 2.85 9.06 55.57
N ASN A 147 3.57 9.78 56.45
CA ASN A 147 4.04 9.39 57.79
C ASN A 147 4.49 7.93 58.03
N ASP A 148 5.80 7.72 58.27
CA ASP A 148 6.45 6.63 59.04
C ASP A 148 5.97 5.16 58.85
N LEU A 149 5.14 4.86 57.85
CA LEU A 149 4.65 3.52 57.58
C LEU A 149 5.78 2.70 56.97
N LYS A 150 6.44 1.90 57.80
CA LYS A 150 7.56 1.06 57.37
C LYS A 150 7.01 -0.23 56.76
N TRP A 151 7.70 -0.73 55.73
CA TRP A 151 7.35 -1.99 55.06
C TRP A 151 6.97 -3.16 56.01
N PRO A 152 7.61 -3.38 57.18
CA PRO A 152 7.22 -4.46 58.09
C PRO A 152 5.77 -4.36 58.60
N GLN A 153 5.28 -3.15 58.87
CA GLN A 153 3.92 -2.92 59.34
C GLN A 153 2.90 -3.15 58.22
N LEU A 154 3.25 -2.72 57.00
CA LEU A 154 2.44 -2.94 55.82
C LEU A 154 2.40 -4.43 55.44
N HIS A 155 3.54 -5.13 55.55
CA HIS A 155 3.66 -6.56 55.29
C HIS A 155 2.74 -7.37 56.20
N GLU A 156 2.79 -7.15 57.52
CA GLU A 156 1.95 -7.86 58.49
C GLU A 156 0.45 -7.63 58.23
N HIS A 157 0.07 -6.40 57.87
CA HIS A 157 -1.32 -6.08 57.52
C HIS A 157 -1.78 -6.77 56.23
N LEU A 158 -0.97 -6.72 55.16
CA LEU A 158 -1.29 -7.35 53.88
C LEU A 158 -1.31 -8.87 53.96
N GLU A 159 -0.51 -9.47 54.85
CA GLU A 159 -0.51 -10.92 55.07
C GLU A 159 -1.88 -11.45 55.55
N VAL A 160 -2.61 -10.60 56.28
CA VAL A 160 -3.95 -10.90 56.81
C VAL A 160 -5.05 -10.46 55.85
N GLU A 161 -4.98 -9.22 55.33
CA GLU A 161 -6.09 -8.62 54.58
C GLU A 161 -6.04 -8.90 53.08
N ASP A 162 -4.85 -8.96 52.47
CA ASP A 162 -4.70 -9.19 51.02
C ASP A 162 -3.38 -9.91 50.68
N PRO A 163 -3.32 -11.24 50.87
CA PRO A 163 -2.12 -12.03 50.60
C PRO A 163 -1.74 -12.06 49.11
N VAL A 164 -2.67 -11.73 48.21
CA VAL A 164 -2.38 -11.63 46.76
C VAL A 164 -1.61 -10.35 46.48
N ALA A 165 -2.05 -9.21 47.03
CA ALA A 165 -1.32 -7.95 46.92
C ALA A 165 0.05 -8.05 47.59
N LEU A 166 0.17 -8.72 48.75
CA LEU A 166 1.45 -8.98 49.39
C LEU A 166 2.42 -9.68 48.44
N LYS A 167 2.00 -10.77 47.79
CA LYS A 167 2.82 -11.50 46.82
C LYS A 167 3.24 -10.63 45.62
N GLN A 168 2.39 -9.71 45.17
CA GLN A 168 2.69 -8.84 44.02
C GLN A 168 3.62 -7.67 44.36
N LEU A 169 3.54 -7.15 45.59
CA LEU A 169 4.33 -6.02 46.08
C LEU A 169 5.66 -6.45 46.72
N SER A 170 5.80 -7.72 47.09
CA SER A 170 7.04 -8.28 47.62
C SER A 170 8.09 -8.35 46.50
N VAL A 171 9.31 -7.89 46.79
CA VAL A 171 10.44 -8.10 45.87
C VAL A 171 10.65 -9.61 45.72
N PRO A 172 10.61 -10.16 44.49
CA PRO A 172 10.94 -11.57 44.29
C PRO A 172 12.31 -11.83 44.89
N ALA A 173 12.43 -12.85 45.75
CA ALA A 173 13.74 -13.25 46.23
C ALA A 173 14.62 -13.51 45.01
N ASP A 174 15.76 -12.82 44.91
CA ASP A 174 16.74 -13.09 43.87
C ASP A 174 17.00 -14.59 43.89
N SER A 175 16.59 -15.29 42.84
CA SER A 175 17.14 -16.60 42.54
C SER A 175 18.59 -16.34 42.13
N THR A 176 19.46 -16.08 43.11
CA THR A 176 20.88 -16.35 42.97
C THR A 176 20.97 -17.81 42.58
N GLY A 177 21.15 -18.03 41.28
CA GLY A 177 21.44 -19.33 40.73
C GLY A 177 22.79 -19.78 41.29
N ASP A 178 22.73 -20.73 42.21
CA ASP A 178 23.78 -21.72 42.41
C ASP A 178 23.66 -22.81 41.33
#